data_AF-A0A930V2Z3-F1
#
_entry.id   AF-A0A930V2Z3-F1
#
_cell.length_a   1.000
_cell.length_b   1.000
_cell.length_c   1.000
_cell.angle_alpha   90.00
_cell.angle_beta   90.00
_cell.angle_gamma   90.00
#
_symmetry.space_group_name_H-M   'P 1'
#
loop_
_entity.id
_entity.type
_entity.pdbx_description
1 polymer ?
#
loop_
_entity_poly.entity_id
_entity_poly.type
_entity_poly.pdbx_seq_one_letter_code
_entity_poly.pdbx_strand_id
1 'polypeptide(L)'
;MLVEVTALFADDDHDDHHALRALAQAHLGHPTRLCPHCASTAHGRPRSRTRGERLSISYARGLVVTARATARVGVDVEHTGQAVPDGLADLTHWTRSEAVLKATGTGLRRDPAGVRADEAHTLPLPLPDGWVGSVAVLDATEIDLAWLVR
;
A
#
# COMPACT_ATOMS: atom_id res chain seq x y z
N MET A 1 -17.30 -4.28 3.49
CA MET A 1 -16.40 -3.86 4.60
C MET A 1 -15.66 -2.63 4.15
N LEU A 2 -15.74 -1.54 4.91
CA LEU A 2 -15.13 -0.27 4.50
C LEU A 2 -13.59 -0.32 4.54
N VAL A 3 -12.99 0.10 3.44
CA VAL A 3 -11.56 0.40 3.33
C VAL A 3 -11.44 1.84 2.85
N GLU A 4 -10.81 2.66 3.67
CA GLU A 4 -10.49 4.04 3.30
C GLU A 4 -9.13 4.05 2.62
N VAL A 5 -9.08 4.49 1.37
CA VAL A 5 -7.84 4.68 0.63
C VAL A 5 -7.71 6.15 0.26
N THR A 6 -6.58 6.74 0.62
CA THR A 6 -6.25 8.14 0.29
C THR A 6 -5.00 8.21 -0.57
N ALA A 7 -5.11 8.85 -1.73
CA ALA A 7 -3.99 9.26 -2.56
C ALA A 7 -3.61 10.71 -2.23
N LEU A 8 -2.32 10.94 -1.95
CA LEU A 8 -1.74 12.26 -1.70
C LEU A 8 -0.66 12.49 -2.75
N PHE A 9 -0.80 13.55 -3.54
CA PHE A 9 0.16 13.91 -4.59
C PHE A 9 1.15 14.96 -4.06
N ALA A 10 2.43 14.84 -4.43
CA ALA A 10 3.42 15.86 -4.12
C ALA A 10 3.39 17.00 -5.16
N ASP A 11 3.65 18.22 -4.72
CA ASP A 11 3.80 19.38 -5.60
C ASP A 11 5.19 19.36 -6.26
N ASP A 12 5.19 19.31 -7.60
CA ASP A 12 6.28 19.47 -8.59
C ASP A 12 7.60 18.66 -8.45
N ASP A 13 8.08 18.31 -7.25
CA ASP A 13 9.26 17.45 -7.05
C ASP A 13 8.85 16.00 -6.79
N HIS A 14 8.65 15.27 -7.88
CA HIS A 14 8.06 13.94 -7.87
C HIS A 14 9.00 12.86 -7.30
N ASP A 15 10.30 13.14 -7.15
CA ASP A 15 11.28 12.13 -6.69
C ASP A 15 11.69 12.30 -5.21
N ASP A 16 11.19 13.33 -4.51
CA ASP A 16 11.48 13.53 -3.10
C ASP A 16 10.67 12.57 -2.18
N HIS A 17 11.27 11.40 -1.92
CA HIS A 17 10.72 10.42 -0.98
C HIS A 17 10.56 10.98 0.46
N HIS A 18 11.39 11.95 0.86
CA HIS A 18 11.27 12.58 2.17
C HIS A 18 10.03 13.49 2.23
N ALA A 19 9.75 14.26 1.19
CA ALA A 19 8.52 15.04 1.06
C ALA A 19 7.27 14.15 1.10
N LEU A 20 7.24 13.06 0.33
CA LEU A 20 6.12 12.11 0.34
C LEU A 20 5.91 11.48 1.71
N ARG A 21 7.00 11.15 2.42
CA ARG A 21 6.92 10.63 3.79
C ARG A 21 6.36 11.68 4.76
N ALA A 22 6.74 12.95 4.62
CA ALA A 22 6.20 14.04 5.43
C ALA A 22 4.70 14.23 5.18
N LEU A 23 4.27 14.20 3.92
CA LEU A 23 2.86 14.27 3.51
C LEU A 23 2.03 13.13 4.12
N ALA A 24 2.54 11.90 4.03
CA ALA A 24 1.92 10.75 4.67
C ALA A 24 1.84 10.89 6.19
N GLN A 25 2.88 11.41 6.85
CA GLN A 25 2.87 11.61 8.31
C GLN A 25 1.86 12.66 8.74
N ALA A 26 1.74 13.77 7.99
CA ALA A 26 0.76 14.82 8.24
C ALA A 26 -0.67 14.29 8.12
N HIS A 27 -0.94 13.48 7.09
CA HIS A 27 -2.24 12.84 6.89
C HIS A 27 -2.56 11.79 7.97
N LEU A 28 -1.56 10.99 8.38
CA LEU A 28 -1.77 9.83 9.24
C LEU A 28 -1.64 10.13 10.74
N GLY A 29 -1.11 11.28 11.14
CA GLY A 29 -0.86 11.63 12.54
C GLY A 29 0.30 10.86 13.17
N HIS A 30 1.44 10.76 12.46
CA HIS A 30 2.67 10.08 12.89
C HIS A 30 2.51 8.59 13.27
N PRO A 31 2.34 7.69 12.29
CA PRO A 31 2.23 6.26 12.54
C PRO A 31 3.51 5.69 13.16
N THR A 32 3.37 4.68 14.01
CA THR A 32 4.51 4.04 14.67
C THR A 32 5.03 2.87 13.85
N ARG A 33 6.31 2.51 14.04
CA ARG A 33 6.93 1.33 13.45
C ARG A 33 7.78 0.64 14.49
N LEU A 34 7.72 -0.68 14.51
CA LEU A 34 8.63 -1.52 15.27
C LEU A 34 8.84 -2.80 14.48
N CYS A 35 10.07 -3.03 14.02
CA CYS A 35 10.40 -4.27 13.35
C CYS A 35 10.30 -5.45 14.35
N PRO A 36 9.53 -6.50 14.05
CA PRO A 36 9.42 -7.66 14.94
C PRO A 36 10.71 -8.49 15.03
N HIS A 37 11.68 -8.26 14.15
CA HIS A 37 12.94 -8.99 14.13
C HIS A 37 14.04 -8.28 14.93
N CYS A 38 14.28 -6.99 14.67
CA CYS A 38 15.40 -6.25 15.26
C CYS A 38 14.98 -5.11 16.19
N ALA A 39 13.69 -4.93 16.45
CA ALA A 39 13.13 -3.83 17.25
C ALA A 39 13.46 -2.41 16.73
N SER A 40 13.93 -2.27 15.49
CA SER A 40 14.18 -0.96 14.88
C SER A 40 12.87 -0.22 14.61
N THR A 41 12.90 1.10 14.81
CA THR A 41 11.83 2.04 14.42
C THR A 41 12.09 2.67 13.04
N ALA A 42 13.28 2.43 12.45
CA ALA A 42 13.63 2.93 11.12
C ALA A 42 12.87 2.20 10.01
N HIS A 43 12.49 0.94 10.24
CA HIS A 43 11.77 0.11 9.28
C HIS A 43 10.70 -0.76 9.95
N GLY A 44 10.00 -1.53 9.12
CA GLY A 44 8.88 -2.39 9.55
C GLY A 44 7.53 -1.78 9.20
N ARG A 45 6.48 -2.58 9.43
CA ARG A 45 5.11 -2.23 9.05
C ARG A 45 4.62 -1.03 9.87
N PRO A 46 4.06 0.01 9.23
CA PRO A 46 3.43 1.11 9.95
C PRO A 46 2.21 0.61 10.73
N ARG A 47 2.02 1.13 11.93
CA ARG A 47 0.86 0.87 12.77
C ARG A 47 0.12 2.17 13.02
N SER A 48 -1.20 2.10 12.89
CA SER A 48 -2.08 3.19 13.30
C SER A 48 -1.99 3.39 14.81
N ARG A 49 -2.20 4.63 15.24
CA ARG A 49 -2.39 4.97 16.65
C ARG A 49 -3.82 4.69 17.11
N THR A 50 -4.76 4.57 16.16
CA THR A 50 -6.15 4.21 16.42
C THR A 50 -6.23 2.71 16.69
N ARG A 51 -6.73 2.35 17.89
CA ARG A 51 -6.86 0.94 18.28
C ARG A 51 -7.82 0.22 17.34
N GLY A 52 -7.43 -0.96 16.87
CA GLY A 52 -8.24 -1.79 15.96
C GLY A 52 -8.09 -1.44 14.48
N GLU A 53 -7.46 -0.31 14.14
CA GLU A 53 -7.17 0.06 12.76
C GLU A 53 -5.88 -0.61 12.26
N ARG A 54 -5.94 -1.15 11.05
CA ARG A 54 -4.79 -1.60 10.27
C ARG A 54 -4.48 -0.55 9.22
N LEU A 55 -3.18 -0.35 9.00
CA LEU A 55 -2.64 0.66 8.11
C LEU A 55 -1.68 0.00 7.13
N SER A 56 -1.79 0.41 5.87
CA SER A 56 -0.79 0.16 4.82
C SER A 56 -0.45 1.48 4.13
N ILE A 57 0.80 1.60 3.67
CA ILE A 57 1.30 2.79 2.96
C ILE A 57 2.13 2.29 1.78
N SER A 58 1.95 2.91 0.61
CA SER A 58 2.81 2.69 -0.56
C SER A 58 3.21 4.01 -1.19
N TYR A 59 4.43 4.05 -1.71
CA TYR A 59 5.02 5.24 -2.32
C TYR A 59 5.37 4.91 -3.76
N ALA A 60 5.06 5.82 -4.67
CA ALA A 60 5.58 5.87 -6.02
C ALA A 60 6.04 7.30 -6.31
N ARG A 61 6.70 7.51 -7.45
CA ARG A 61 7.09 8.85 -7.90
C ARG A 61 5.88 9.81 -7.87
N GLY A 62 5.99 10.89 -7.10
CA GLY A 62 4.99 11.95 -6.94
C GLY A 62 3.73 11.56 -6.15
N LEU A 63 3.66 10.35 -5.60
CA LEU A 63 2.44 9.82 -5.01
C LEU A 63 2.72 8.99 -3.76
N VAL A 64 1.95 9.25 -2.70
CA VAL A 64 1.80 8.30 -1.60
C VAL A 64 0.34 7.90 -1.45
N VAL A 65 0.11 6.59 -1.36
CA VAL A 65 -1.21 6.01 -1.11
C VAL A 65 -1.21 5.40 0.28
N THR A 66 -2.25 5.69 1.06
CA THR A 66 -2.50 5.09 2.37
C THR A 66 -3.81 4.32 2.36
N ALA A 67 -3.86 3.19 3.07
CA ALA A 67 -5.07 2.39 3.23
C ALA A 67 -5.32 2.07 4.71
N ARG A 68 -6.56 2.27 5.16
CA ARG A 68 -7.03 2.02 6.53
C ARG A 68 -8.25 1.11 6.52
N ALA A 69 -8.28 0.14 7.43
CA ALA A 69 -9.41 -0.75 7.64
C ALA A 69 -9.34 -1.40 9.03
N THR A 70 -10.41 -2.05 9.47
CA THR A 70 -10.38 -2.91 10.68
C THR A 70 -9.77 -4.29 10.40
N ALA A 71 -9.84 -4.78 9.17
CA ALA A 71 -9.19 -6.01 8.70
C ALA A 71 -7.75 -5.77 8.23
N ARG A 72 -7.00 -6.85 8.00
CA ARG A 72 -5.63 -6.76 7.44
C ARG A 72 -5.70 -6.22 6.02
N VAL A 73 -5.20 -5.00 5.85
CA VAL A 73 -5.13 -4.30 4.57
C VAL A 73 -3.70 -4.13 4.10
N GLY A 74 -3.50 -4.24 2.80
CA GLY A 74 -2.29 -3.90 2.08
C GLY A 74 -2.62 -3.00 0.89
N VAL A 75 -1.68 -2.15 0.50
CA VAL A 75 -1.82 -1.26 -0.65
C VAL A 75 -0.48 -1.15 -1.33
N ASP A 76 -0.51 -1.13 -2.65
CA ASP A 76 0.67 -0.97 -3.48
C ASP A 76 0.38 -0.05 -4.67
N VAL A 77 1.40 0.69 -5.09
CA VAL A 77 1.32 1.64 -6.19
C VAL A 77 2.68 1.78 -6.84
N GLU A 78 2.69 1.85 -8.16
CA GLU A 78 3.89 2.06 -8.97
C GLU A 78 3.62 3.06 -10.09
N HIS A 79 4.69 3.74 -10.52
CA HIS A 79 4.65 4.59 -11.70
C HIS A 79 4.73 3.73 -12.97
N THR A 80 4.00 4.05 -14.04
CA THR A 80 3.89 3.23 -15.26
C THR A 80 5.20 3.02 -16.01
N GLY A 81 6.17 3.91 -15.82
CA GLY A 81 7.54 3.80 -16.34
C GLY A 81 8.45 2.81 -15.60
N GLN A 82 7.96 2.14 -14.56
CA GLN A 82 8.73 1.17 -13.80
C GLN A 82 8.84 -0.18 -14.53
N ALA A 83 10.00 -0.83 -14.40
CA ALA A 83 10.19 -2.19 -14.91
C ALA A 83 9.30 -3.18 -14.14
N VAL A 84 8.68 -4.11 -14.87
CA VAL A 84 7.93 -5.22 -14.30
C VAL A 84 8.94 -6.29 -13.84
N PRO A 85 8.89 -6.77 -12.59
CA PRO A 85 9.78 -7.83 -12.13
C PRO A 85 9.56 -9.15 -12.88
N ASP A 86 10.62 -9.95 -12.98
CA ASP A 86 10.58 -11.24 -13.66
C ASP A 86 9.48 -12.16 -13.08
N GLY A 87 8.83 -12.93 -13.96
CA GLY A 87 7.76 -13.85 -13.57
C GLY A 87 6.38 -13.21 -13.40
N LEU A 88 6.27 -11.89 -13.57
CA LEU A 88 4.99 -11.17 -13.56
C LEU A 88 4.62 -10.67 -14.95
N ALA A 89 3.31 -10.52 -15.16
CA ALA A 89 2.76 -10.19 -16.49
C ALA A 89 2.85 -8.69 -16.79
N ASP A 90 2.54 -7.86 -15.79
CA ASP A 90 2.50 -6.41 -15.88
C ASP A 90 2.56 -5.76 -14.47
N LEU A 91 2.52 -4.42 -14.42
CA LEU A 91 2.47 -3.67 -13.16
C LEU A 91 1.17 -3.90 -12.37
N THR A 92 0.08 -4.29 -13.03
CA THR A 92 -1.18 -4.64 -12.34
C THR A 92 -0.99 -5.93 -11.54
N HIS A 93 -0.37 -6.95 -12.12
CA HIS A 93 -0.02 -8.18 -11.44
C HIS A 93 0.97 -7.92 -10.29
N TRP A 94 1.98 -7.09 -10.53
CA TRP A 94 2.93 -6.69 -9.50
C TRP A 94 2.26 -6.01 -8.31
N THR A 95 1.54 -4.91 -8.55
CA THR A 95 0.91 -4.12 -7.48
C THR A 95 -0.14 -4.93 -6.73
N ARG A 96 -0.91 -5.79 -7.41
CA ARG A 96 -1.83 -6.73 -6.75
C ARG A 96 -1.07 -7.64 -5.79
N SER A 97 0.02 -8.25 -6.25
CA SER A 97 0.78 -9.23 -5.47
C SER A 97 1.44 -8.58 -4.26
N GLU A 98 2.07 -7.42 -4.44
CA GLU A 98 2.65 -6.63 -3.34
C GLU A 98 1.59 -6.16 -2.34
N ALA A 99 0.41 -5.73 -2.80
CA ALA A 99 -0.69 -5.39 -1.91
C ALA A 99 -1.10 -6.59 -1.03
N VAL A 100 -1.20 -7.80 -1.60
CA VAL A 100 -1.47 -9.02 -0.82
C VAL A 100 -0.36 -9.31 0.19
N LEU A 101 0.92 -9.26 -0.22
CA LEU A 101 2.06 -9.50 0.65
C LEU A 101 2.17 -8.48 1.79
N LYS A 102 1.79 -7.22 1.53
CA LYS A 102 1.67 -6.17 2.55
C LYS A 102 0.50 -6.46 3.50
N ALA A 103 -0.63 -6.95 3.00
CA ALA A 103 -1.78 -7.31 3.83
C ALA A 103 -1.43 -8.45 4.80
N THR A 104 -0.81 -9.53 4.31
CA THR A 104 -0.38 -10.70 5.11
C THR A 104 0.79 -10.37 6.05
N GLY A 105 1.63 -9.40 5.69
CA GLY A 105 2.85 -9.06 6.43
C GLY A 105 4.02 -10.01 6.16
N THR A 106 3.94 -10.81 5.09
CA THR A 106 5.04 -11.70 4.67
C THR A 106 6.18 -10.94 3.99
N GLY A 107 5.90 -9.79 3.39
CA GLY A 107 6.90 -8.96 2.69
C GLY A 107 7.73 -9.79 1.69
N LEU A 108 9.01 -9.43 1.53
CA LEU A 108 9.97 -10.08 0.61
C LEU A 108 10.30 -11.54 0.94
N ARG A 109 9.72 -12.14 1.98
CA ARG A 109 9.97 -13.57 2.32
C ARG A 109 9.26 -14.54 1.39
N ARG A 110 8.44 -14.02 0.48
CA ARG A 110 7.67 -14.81 -0.47
C ARG A 110 7.77 -14.15 -1.84
N ASP A 111 7.94 -14.99 -2.85
CA ASP A 111 7.92 -14.58 -4.25
C ASP A 111 6.55 -13.98 -4.63
N PRO A 112 6.50 -12.72 -5.10
CA PRO A 112 5.30 -12.08 -5.61
C PRO A 112 4.63 -12.85 -6.76
N ALA A 113 5.39 -13.53 -7.63
CA ALA A 113 4.84 -14.35 -8.71
C ALA A 113 4.06 -15.58 -8.20
N GLY A 114 4.32 -15.99 -6.94
CA GLY A 114 3.61 -17.08 -6.28
C GLY A 114 2.31 -16.67 -5.58
N VAL A 115 1.88 -15.40 -5.65
CA VAL A 115 0.64 -14.93 -5.01
C VAL A 115 -0.59 -15.35 -5.81
N ARG A 116 -1.46 -16.16 -5.18
CA ARG A 116 -2.70 -16.64 -5.81
C ARG A 116 -3.83 -15.61 -5.68
N ALA A 117 -4.76 -15.63 -6.63
CA ALA A 117 -5.87 -14.70 -6.68
C ALA A 117 -6.89 -14.85 -5.53
N ASP A 118 -6.97 -16.04 -4.93
CA ASP A 118 -7.93 -16.39 -3.87
C ASP A 118 -7.45 -16.03 -2.46
N GLU A 119 -6.25 -15.46 -2.31
CA GLU A 119 -5.67 -15.18 -0.98
C GLU A 119 -6.19 -13.91 -0.31
N ALA A 120 -6.72 -12.98 -1.10
CA ALA A 120 -7.28 -11.73 -0.62
C ALA A 120 -8.32 -11.21 -1.61
N HIS A 121 -9.26 -10.43 -1.10
CA HIS A 121 -10.06 -9.58 -1.97
C HIS A 121 -9.20 -8.42 -2.43
N THR A 122 -9.07 -8.24 -3.74
CA THR A 122 -8.23 -7.20 -4.35
C THR A 122 -9.06 -6.31 -5.27
N LEU A 123 -8.76 -5.02 -5.28
CA LEU A 123 -9.37 -4.04 -6.16
C LEU A 123 -8.27 -3.15 -6.77
N PRO A 124 -8.36 -2.79 -8.06
CA PRO A 124 -7.53 -1.74 -8.62
C PRO A 124 -7.90 -0.40 -7.99
N LEU A 125 -6.92 0.49 -7.85
CA LEU A 125 -7.14 1.85 -7.38
C LEU A 125 -7.53 2.77 -8.56
N PRO A 126 -8.50 3.69 -8.38
CA PRO A 126 -8.90 4.65 -9.40
C PRO A 126 -7.88 5.80 -9.52
N LEU A 127 -6.66 5.45 -9.92
CA LEU A 127 -5.53 6.36 -10.10
C LEU A 127 -5.58 7.06 -11.46
N PRO A 128 -5.04 8.29 -11.57
CA PRO A 128 -4.84 8.94 -12.85
C PRO A 128 -3.77 8.23 -13.69
N ASP A 129 -3.73 8.54 -14.98
CA ASP A 129 -2.68 8.07 -15.89
C ASP A 129 -1.28 8.38 -15.32
N GLY A 130 -0.35 7.44 -15.48
CA GLY A 130 1.00 7.53 -14.92
C GLY A 130 1.22 6.63 -13.70
N TRP A 131 0.15 6.10 -13.09
CA TRP A 131 0.27 5.15 -11.98
C TRP A 131 -0.64 3.94 -12.15
N VAL A 132 -0.21 2.83 -11.55
CA VAL A 132 -0.99 1.61 -11.37
C VAL A 132 -0.94 1.26 -9.90
N GLY A 133 -2.05 0.80 -9.33
CA GLY A 133 -2.08 0.45 -7.91
C GLY A 133 -3.23 -0.46 -7.57
N SER A 134 -3.04 -1.18 -6.46
CA SER A 134 -3.99 -2.16 -5.96
C SER A 134 -4.12 -2.06 -4.45
N VAL A 135 -5.32 -2.35 -3.94
CA VAL A 135 -5.58 -2.60 -2.52
C VAL A 135 -5.94 -4.06 -2.32
N ALA A 136 -5.50 -4.64 -1.22
CA ALA A 136 -5.81 -6.02 -0.83
C ALA A 136 -6.31 -6.07 0.60
N VAL A 137 -7.35 -6.85 0.84
CA VAL A 137 -7.88 -7.12 2.19
C VAL A 137 -8.01 -8.62 2.42
N LEU A 138 -7.47 -9.08 3.54
CA LEU A 138 -7.68 -10.45 4.01
C LEU A 138 -8.97 -10.57 4.82
N ASP A 139 -9.59 -11.75 4.73
CA ASP A 139 -10.71 -12.16 5.59
C ASP A 139 -11.98 -11.28 5.45
N ALA A 140 -12.07 -10.46 4.39
CA ALA A 140 -13.32 -9.80 4.00
C ALA A 140 -14.09 -10.70 3.04
N THR A 141 -15.41 -10.56 2.95
CA THR A 141 -16.23 -11.17 1.89
C THR A 141 -16.65 -10.15 0.83
N GLU A 142 -16.65 -8.87 1.20
CA GLU A 142 -17.00 -7.73 0.36
C GLU A 142 -16.23 -6.49 0.83
N ILE A 143 -15.78 -5.65 -0.10
CA ILE A 143 -15.03 -4.43 0.17
C ILE A 143 -15.78 -3.23 -0.39
N ASP A 144 -16.00 -2.23 0.46
CA ASP A 144 -16.46 -0.91 0.05
C ASP A 144 -15.25 0.03 0.06
N LEU A 145 -14.89 0.58 -1.10
CA LEU A 145 -13.75 1.45 -1.24
C LEU A 145 -14.18 2.92 -1.07
N ALA A 146 -13.79 3.56 0.02
CA ALA A 146 -13.84 5.02 0.13
C ALA A 146 -12.53 5.60 -0.43
N TRP A 147 -12.61 6.18 -1.62
CA TRP A 147 -11.47 6.81 -2.30
C TRP A 147 -11.42 8.32 -2.04
N LEU A 148 -10.28 8.80 -1.56
CA LEU A 148 -10.03 10.21 -1.30
C LEU A 148 -8.79 10.68 -2.05
N VAL A 149 -8.89 11.86 -2.68
CA VAL A 149 -7.75 12.56 -3.29
C VAL A 149 -7.52 13.85 -2.50
N ARG A 150 -6.25 14.15 -2.22
CA ARG A 150 -5.80 15.36 -1.53
C ARG A 150 -4.55 15.92 -2.18
#